data_AF-A0AAP3EUV4-F1
#
_entry.id   AF-A0AAP3EUV4-F1
#
_cell.length_a   1.000
_cell.length_b   1.000
_cell.length_c   1.000
_cell.angle_alpha   90.00
_cell.angle_beta   90.00
_cell.angle_gamma   90.00
#
_symmetry.space_group_name_H-M   'P 1'
#
loop_
_entity.id
_entity.type
_entity.pdbx_description
1 polymer ?
#
loop_
_entity_poly.entity_id
_entity_poly.type
_entity_poly.pdbx_seq_one_letter_code
_entity_poly.pdbx_strand_id
1 'polypeptide(L)'
;IQILLCKNNSFWSYLRMRWILLHYPISAFDEATQFIFDKPNIYSFPKIKGLVEPATRLGDITIEQFSICDTLLHRYSDKKEEKILRQLVACLYRFKTGFSKLRLNEIADITDKISLKEAQRIVFIFSAVRMYITDTYPDIFPKKAKEQDPLKPVFRTKEPYTPFSQVVVMMAADELRLLGNLKDCQSTLIYDFLNAFRESKRIHKLKQDAQK
;
A
#
# COMPACT_ATOMS: atom_id res chain seq x y z
N ILE A 1 -23.69 -19.32 3.58
CA ILE A 1 -25.13 -18.98 3.69
C ILE A 1 -25.61 -18.94 5.14
N GLN A 2 -25.41 -20.00 5.94
CA GLN A 2 -25.82 -20.02 7.35
C GLN A 2 -25.25 -18.85 8.17
N ILE A 3 -23.98 -18.49 7.99
CA ILE A 3 -23.32 -17.34 8.65
C ILE A 3 -23.90 -15.98 8.18
N LEU A 4 -24.47 -15.91 6.98
CA LEU A 4 -25.06 -14.69 6.42
C LEU A 4 -26.51 -14.49 6.87
N LEU A 5 -27.27 -15.59 6.97
CA LEU A 5 -28.67 -15.58 7.37
C LEU A 5 -28.86 -15.60 8.89
N CYS A 6 -27.94 -16.21 9.63
CA CYS A 6 -27.95 -16.25 11.08
C CYS A 6 -26.97 -15.22 11.65
N LYS A 7 -27.50 -14.03 12.00
CA LYS A 7 -26.73 -12.98 12.69
C LYS A 7 -26.08 -13.47 14.00
N ASN A 8 -26.74 -14.38 14.72
CA ASN A 8 -26.29 -15.01 15.96
C ASN A 8 -26.55 -16.53 15.92
N ASN A 9 -25.81 -17.33 16.69
CA ASN A 9 -26.07 -18.77 16.90
C ASN A 9 -27.26 -19.04 17.85
N SER A 10 -28.42 -18.45 17.57
CA SER A 10 -29.64 -18.65 18.35
C SER A 10 -30.58 -19.62 17.66
N PHE A 11 -31.35 -20.39 18.44
CA PHE A 11 -32.36 -21.30 17.91
C PHE A 11 -33.40 -20.58 17.03
N TRP A 12 -33.78 -19.35 17.39
CA TRP A 12 -34.72 -18.53 16.63
C TRP A 12 -34.18 -18.04 15.29
N SER A 13 -32.89 -17.71 15.21
CA SER A 13 -32.26 -17.34 13.94
C SER A 13 -32.19 -18.54 13.00
N TYR A 14 -31.95 -19.73 13.54
CA TYR A 14 -31.97 -20.98 12.78
C TYR A 14 -33.36 -21.32 12.22
N LEU A 15 -34.41 -21.20 13.04
CA LEU A 15 -35.81 -21.38 12.58
C LEU A 15 -36.18 -20.37 11.49
N ARG A 16 -35.81 -19.09 11.68
CA ARG A 16 -36.04 -18.03 10.69
C ARG A 16 -35.30 -18.31 9.38
N MET A 17 -34.04 -18.73 9.44
CA MET A 17 -33.27 -19.14 8.27
C MET A 17 -33.95 -20.31 7.54
N ARG A 18 -34.40 -21.34 8.27
CA ARG A 18 -35.07 -22.50 7.68
C ARG A 18 -36.39 -22.11 7.00
N TRP A 19 -37.16 -21.21 7.61
CA TRP A 19 -38.38 -20.67 7.01
C TRP A 19 -38.10 -19.89 5.72
N ILE A 20 -37.05 -19.05 5.71
CA ILE A 20 -36.61 -18.29 4.53
C ILE A 20 -36.17 -19.23 3.39
N LEU A 21 -35.37 -20.25 3.68
CA LEU A 21 -34.90 -21.22 2.68
C LEU A 21 -36.01 -22.13 2.13
N LEU A 22 -37.15 -22.24 2.84
CA LEU A 22 -38.33 -22.96 2.37
C LEU A 22 -39.20 -22.13 1.41
N HIS A 23 -39.22 -20.81 1.57
CA HIS A 23 -40.10 -19.91 0.81
C HIS A 23 -39.40 -19.20 -0.35
N TYR A 24 -38.08 -19.11 -0.32
CA TYR A 24 -37.29 -18.44 -1.35
C TYR A 24 -36.27 -19.40 -1.97
N PRO A 25 -36.19 -19.48 -3.31
CA PRO A 25 -35.16 -20.26 -3.97
C PRO A 25 -33.77 -19.68 -3.68
N ILE A 26 -32.74 -20.53 -3.69
CA ILE A 26 -31.37 -20.13 -3.38
C ILE A 26 -30.87 -19.02 -4.32
N SER A 27 -31.36 -18.99 -5.56
CA SER A 27 -31.03 -17.96 -6.56
C SER A 27 -31.49 -16.55 -6.17
N ALA A 28 -32.51 -16.40 -5.31
CA ALA A 28 -32.94 -15.09 -4.81
C ALA A 28 -31.86 -14.42 -3.93
N PHE A 29 -30.89 -15.20 -3.44
CA PHE A 29 -29.75 -14.70 -2.68
C PHE A 29 -28.53 -14.41 -3.55
N ASP A 30 -28.57 -14.67 -4.86
CA ASP A 30 -27.40 -14.48 -5.72
C ASP A 30 -26.95 -13.01 -5.71
N GLU A 31 -27.85 -12.06 -5.93
CA GLU A 31 -27.53 -10.62 -5.87
C GLU A 31 -26.98 -10.20 -4.50
N ALA A 32 -27.58 -10.72 -3.42
CA ALA A 32 -27.14 -10.42 -2.06
C ALA A 32 -25.82 -11.12 -1.68
N THR A 33 -25.37 -12.14 -2.42
CA THR A 33 -24.12 -12.87 -2.16
C THR A 33 -23.01 -12.57 -3.16
N GLN A 34 -23.31 -11.82 -4.23
CA GLN A 34 -22.33 -11.38 -5.24
C GLN A 34 -21.10 -10.75 -4.59
N PHE A 35 -21.26 -9.93 -3.55
CA PHE A 35 -20.13 -9.28 -2.85
C PHE A 35 -19.10 -10.26 -2.24
N ILE A 36 -19.49 -11.52 -2.00
CA ILE A 36 -18.60 -12.56 -1.46
C ILE A 36 -17.75 -13.19 -2.57
N PHE A 37 -18.34 -13.32 -3.76
CA PHE A 37 -17.70 -13.88 -4.94
C PHE A 37 -16.90 -12.84 -5.71
N ASP A 38 -17.33 -11.57 -5.65
CA ASP A 38 -16.62 -10.44 -6.22
C ASP A 38 -15.28 -10.27 -5.52
N LYS A 39 -14.19 -10.28 -6.30
CA LYS A 39 -12.87 -9.95 -5.76
C LYS A 39 -12.92 -8.50 -5.28
N PRO A 40 -12.68 -8.22 -3.99
CA PRO A 40 -12.70 -6.85 -3.50
C PRO A 40 -11.64 -6.05 -4.26
N ASN A 41 -12.01 -4.86 -4.74
CA ASN A 41 -11.06 -3.96 -5.38
C ASN A 41 -10.22 -3.26 -4.30
N ILE A 42 -9.24 -3.98 -3.76
CA ILE A 42 -8.39 -3.53 -2.64
C ILE A 42 -7.44 -2.39 -3.06
N TYR A 43 -7.27 -2.16 -4.36
CA TYR A 43 -6.28 -1.21 -4.90
C TYR A 43 -6.89 0.10 -5.40
N SER A 44 -8.21 0.27 -5.29
CA SER A 44 -8.90 1.50 -5.71
C SER A 44 -9.09 2.44 -4.54
N PHE A 45 -8.66 3.68 -4.72
CA PHE A 45 -8.88 4.75 -3.75
C PHE A 45 -10.31 5.32 -3.87
N PRO A 46 -10.89 5.82 -2.76
CA PRO A 46 -12.16 6.53 -2.80
C PRO A 46 -12.00 7.97 -3.32
N LYS A 47 -12.98 8.45 -4.09
CA LYS A 47 -12.97 9.83 -4.61
C LYS A 47 -13.24 10.86 -3.51
N ILE A 48 -12.39 11.89 -3.44
CA ILE A 48 -12.59 13.07 -2.59
C ILE A 48 -12.86 14.28 -3.49
N LYS A 49 -13.94 15.03 -3.22
CA LYS A 49 -14.29 16.22 -4.02
C LYS A 49 -13.15 17.25 -3.98
N GLY A 50 -12.74 17.73 -5.14
CA GLY A 50 -11.69 18.75 -5.27
C GLY A 50 -10.26 18.21 -5.34
N LEU A 51 -10.06 16.90 -5.10
CA LEU A 51 -8.76 16.25 -5.17
C LEU A 51 -8.76 15.16 -6.25
N VAL A 52 -7.57 14.87 -6.77
CA VAL A 52 -7.31 13.75 -7.67
C VAL A 52 -6.88 12.57 -6.82
N GLU A 53 -7.59 11.46 -6.98
CA GLU A 53 -7.25 10.18 -6.34
C GLU A 53 -6.00 9.57 -6.99
N PRO A 54 -5.19 8.82 -6.22
CA PRO A 54 -4.14 8.01 -6.81
C PRO A 54 -4.70 7.00 -7.81
N ALA A 55 -3.98 6.76 -8.89
CA ALA A 55 -4.31 5.69 -9.82
C ALA A 55 -4.25 4.33 -9.11
N THR A 56 -4.96 3.35 -9.67
CA THR A 56 -4.91 1.96 -9.22
C THR A 56 -3.47 1.49 -9.14
N ARG A 57 -3.09 0.91 -8.00
CA ARG A 57 -1.72 0.47 -7.70
C ARG A 57 -0.65 1.59 -7.75
N LEU A 58 -1.04 2.85 -7.62
CA LEU A 58 -0.14 4.02 -7.53
C LEU A 58 0.74 4.24 -8.78
N GLY A 59 0.28 3.83 -9.96
CA GLY A 59 1.06 3.96 -11.21
C GLY A 59 1.38 5.39 -11.64
N ASP A 60 0.67 6.37 -11.08
CA ASP A 60 0.77 7.79 -11.40
C ASP A 60 1.53 8.61 -10.34
N ILE A 61 2.04 7.95 -9.29
CA ILE A 61 2.74 8.59 -8.17
C ILE A 61 4.26 8.64 -8.44
N THR A 62 4.88 9.75 -8.07
CA THR A 62 6.34 9.91 -8.14
C THR A 62 7.02 9.19 -6.98
N ILE A 63 8.28 8.80 -7.17
CA ILE A 63 9.03 8.11 -6.12
C ILE A 63 9.21 8.97 -4.87
N GLU A 64 9.31 10.29 -5.04
CA GLU A 64 9.36 11.23 -3.93
C GLU A 64 8.08 11.16 -3.07
N GLN A 65 6.92 11.27 -3.70
CA GLN A 65 5.63 11.18 -3.01
C GLN A 65 5.47 9.82 -2.32
N PHE A 66 5.85 8.73 -3.01
CA PHE A 66 5.83 7.38 -2.42
C PHE A 66 6.76 7.27 -1.20
N SER A 67 7.97 7.82 -1.26
CA SER A 67 8.94 7.76 -0.15
C SER A 67 8.44 8.44 1.12
N ILE A 68 7.72 9.55 0.97
CA ILE A 68 7.11 10.29 2.09
C ILE A 68 5.97 9.45 2.68
N CYS A 69 5.11 8.89 1.84
CA CYS A 69 4.01 8.03 2.27
C CYS A 69 4.51 6.77 2.98
N ASP A 70 5.57 6.12 2.49
CA ASP A 70 6.18 4.94 3.13
C ASP A 70 6.73 5.26 4.52
N THR A 71 7.41 6.41 4.65
CA THR A 71 7.93 6.88 5.94
C THR A 71 6.79 7.17 6.93
N LEU A 72 5.71 7.81 6.47
CA LEU A 72 4.53 8.07 7.29
C LEU A 72 3.81 6.77 7.69
N LEU A 73 3.74 5.79 6.80
CA LEU A 73 3.13 4.48 7.08
C LEU A 73 3.91 3.75 8.17
N HIS A 74 5.24 3.75 8.09
CA HIS A 74 6.08 3.17 9.14
C HIS A 74 5.84 3.86 10.49
N ARG A 75 5.87 5.20 10.53
CA ARG A 75 5.61 5.97 11.75
C ARG A 75 4.21 5.71 12.31
N TYR A 76 3.20 5.58 11.44
CA TYR A 76 1.85 5.25 11.85
C TYR A 76 1.76 3.83 12.42
N SER A 77 2.48 2.86 11.84
CA SER A 77 2.56 1.50 12.39
C SER A 77 3.16 1.47 13.79
N ASP A 78 4.15 2.33 14.07
CA ASP A 78 4.81 2.41 15.37
C ASP A 78 3.94 3.10 16.43
N LYS A 79 3.42 4.29 16.11
CA LYS A 79 2.77 5.18 17.10
C LYS A 79 1.24 5.11 17.11
N LYS A 80 0.63 4.69 16.00
CA LYS A 80 -0.84 4.66 15.77
C LYS A 80 -1.55 5.99 16.04
N GLU A 81 -0.87 7.11 15.82
CA GLU A 81 -1.42 8.44 16.01
C GLU A 81 -2.31 8.86 14.83
N GLU A 82 -3.48 9.44 15.13
CA GLU A 82 -4.41 9.95 14.12
C GLU A 82 -3.80 11.07 13.26
N LYS A 83 -2.95 11.92 13.84
CA LYS A 83 -2.29 13.01 13.10
C LYS A 83 -1.43 12.48 11.95
N ILE A 84 -0.72 11.37 12.17
CA ILE A 84 0.14 10.73 11.16
C ILE A 84 -0.72 10.10 10.08
N LEU A 85 -1.84 9.47 10.46
CA LEU A 85 -2.81 8.91 9.53
C LEU A 85 -3.35 9.99 8.58
N ARG A 86 -3.75 11.14 9.12
CA ARG A 86 -4.26 12.28 8.33
C ARG A 86 -3.20 12.86 7.39
N GLN A 87 -1.97 13.01 7.88
CA GLN A 87 -0.83 13.41 7.05
C GLN A 87 -0.58 12.44 5.89
N LEU A 88 -0.70 11.13 6.13
CA LEU A 88 -0.54 10.12 5.09
C LEU A 88 -1.63 10.24 4.03
N VAL A 89 -2.90 10.43 4.44
CA VAL A 89 -4.00 10.66 3.51
C VAL A 89 -3.73 11.93 2.67
N ALA A 90 -3.35 13.04 3.30
CA ALA A 90 -3.04 14.27 2.59
C ALA A 90 -1.88 14.10 1.59
N CYS A 91 -0.86 13.29 1.89
CA CYS A 91 0.24 13.03 0.97
C CYS A 91 -0.15 12.17 -0.23
N LEU A 92 -1.18 11.32 -0.11
CA LEU A 92 -1.62 10.46 -1.22
C LEU A 92 -2.41 11.22 -2.28
N TYR A 93 -3.30 12.12 -1.86
CA TYR A 93 -4.11 12.89 -2.79
C TYR A 93 -3.34 14.11 -3.31
N ARG A 94 -3.75 14.60 -4.48
CA ARG A 94 -3.10 15.72 -5.15
C ARG A 94 -4.10 16.63 -5.83
N PHE A 95 -3.67 17.84 -6.11
CA PHE A 95 -4.39 18.70 -7.05
C PHE A 95 -4.12 18.28 -8.50
N LYS A 96 -4.94 18.77 -9.42
CA LYS A 96 -4.76 18.53 -10.87
C LYS A 96 -3.41 19.01 -11.40
N THR A 97 -2.75 19.95 -10.72
CA THR A 97 -1.43 20.49 -11.07
C THR A 97 -0.26 19.57 -10.71
N GLY A 98 -0.52 18.41 -10.08
CA GLY A 98 0.52 17.47 -9.64
C GLY A 98 0.82 17.55 -8.13
N PHE A 99 1.79 16.74 -7.69
CA PHE A 99 2.22 16.68 -6.30
C PHE A 99 3.18 17.83 -5.97
N SER A 100 2.94 18.52 -4.85
CA SER A 100 3.84 19.56 -4.34
C SER A 100 3.82 19.58 -2.81
N LYS A 101 5.01 19.51 -2.20
CA LYS A 101 5.20 19.55 -0.74
C LYS A 101 4.63 20.81 -0.10
N LEU A 102 4.67 21.93 -0.81
CA LEU A 102 4.24 23.24 -0.29
C LEU A 102 2.73 23.31 -0.11
N ARG A 103 1.96 22.55 -0.92
CA ARG A 103 0.50 22.56 -0.89
C ARG A 103 -0.11 21.47 -0.01
N LEU A 104 0.71 20.73 0.74
CA LEU A 104 0.23 19.67 1.62
C LEU A 104 -0.73 20.19 2.70
N ASN A 105 -0.53 21.42 3.19
CA ASN A 105 -1.42 22.04 4.17
C ASN A 105 -2.82 22.29 3.58
N GLU A 106 -2.88 22.82 2.35
CA GLU A 106 -4.15 23.07 1.64
C GLU A 106 -4.90 21.76 1.36
N ILE A 107 -4.17 20.69 1.02
CA ILE A 107 -4.76 19.35 0.83
C ILE A 107 -5.25 18.81 2.17
N ALA A 108 -4.48 18.97 3.24
CA ALA A 108 -4.85 18.55 4.59
C ALA A 108 -6.16 19.18 5.05
N ASP A 109 -6.38 20.48 4.79
CA ASP A 109 -7.63 21.17 5.13
C ASP A 109 -8.87 20.56 4.47
N ILE A 110 -8.70 19.95 3.29
CA ILE A 110 -9.76 19.22 2.58
C ILE A 110 -9.90 17.80 3.13
N THR A 111 -8.79 17.07 3.24
CA THR A 111 -8.80 15.67 3.67
C THR A 111 -9.14 15.49 5.13
N ASP A 112 -8.93 16.50 5.97
CA ASP A 112 -9.23 16.43 7.40
C ASP A 112 -10.72 16.40 7.71
N LYS A 113 -11.55 16.84 6.76
CA LYS A 113 -13.01 16.79 6.87
C LYS A 113 -13.56 15.36 6.72
N ILE A 114 -12.74 14.40 6.30
CA ILE A 114 -13.11 13.02 6.06
C ILE A 114 -13.25 12.27 7.38
N SER A 115 -14.14 11.27 7.42
CA SER A 115 -14.31 10.46 8.62
C SER A 115 -13.06 9.63 8.92
N LEU A 116 -12.78 9.38 10.20
CA LEU A 116 -11.64 8.57 10.62
C LEU A 116 -11.65 7.16 10.00
N LYS A 117 -12.85 6.57 9.85
CA LYS A 117 -13.01 5.25 9.19
C LYS A 117 -12.59 5.27 7.72
N GLU A 118 -12.94 6.32 6.99
CA GLU A 118 -12.54 6.48 5.59
C GLU A 118 -11.05 6.74 5.47
N ALA A 119 -10.46 7.55 6.37
CA ALA A 119 -9.03 7.75 6.42
C ALA A 119 -8.28 6.42 6.68
N GLN A 120 -8.74 5.61 7.64
CA GLN A 120 -8.21 4.26 7.87
C GLN A 120 -8.34 3.34 6.65
N ARG A 121 -9.47 3.40 5.94
CA ARG A 121 -9.66 2.66 4.68
C ARG A 121 -8.62 3.05 3.64
N ILE A 122 -8.36 4.34 3.46
CA ILE A 122 -7.35 4.85 2.51
C ILE A 122 -5.95 4.34 2.89
N VAL A 123 -5.57 4.44 4.17
CA VAL A 123 -4.28 3.93 4.65
C VAL A 123 -4.16 2.41 4.46
N PHE A 124 -5.24 1.67 4.68
CA PHE A 124 -5.28 0.22 4.44
C PHE A 124 -5.06 -0.12 2.96
N ILE A 125 -5.72 0.59 2.05
CA ILE A 125 -5.52 0.46 0.60
C ILE A 125 -4.06 0.70 0.25
N PHE A 126 -3.45 1.79 0.76
CA PHE A 126 -2.04 2.08 0.53
C PHE A 126 -1.12 0.98 1.04
N SER A 127 -1.38 0.45 2.24
CA SER A 127 -0.63 -0.69 2.81
C SER A 127 -0.72 -1.93 1.92
N ALA A 128 -1.91 -2.24 1.39
CA ALA A 128 -2.11 -3.35 0.47
C ALA A 128 -1.36 -3.16 -0.86
N VAL A 129 -1.37 -1.95 -1.42
CA VAL A 129 -0.58 -1.64 -2.63
C VAL A 129 0.91 -1.73 -2.34
N ARG A 130 1.40 -1.22 -1.21
CA ARG A 130 2.79 -1.36 -0.80
C ARG A 130 3.20 -2.82 -0.71
N MET A 131 2.37 -3.66 -0.11
CA MET A 131 2.61 -5.11 -0.03
C MET A 131 2.71 -5.72 -1.44
N TYR A 132 1.81 -5.33 -2.34
CA TYR A 132 1.87 -5.74 -3.75
C TYR A 132 3.18 -5.32 -4.43
N ILE A 133 3.65 -4.08 -4.23
CA ILE A 133 4.93 -3.61 -4.77
C ILE A 133 6.09 -4.43 -4.21
N THR A 134 6.11 -4.69 -2.90
CA THR A 134 7.17 -5.52 -2.28
C THR A 134 7.17 -6.95 -2.80
N ASP A 135 6.00 -7.52 -3.10
CA ASP A 135 5.88 -8.85 -3.69
C ASP A 135 6.32 -8.89 -5.16
N THR A 136 6.08 -7.79 -5.90
CA THR A 136 6.45 -7.66 -7.31
C THR A 136 7.96 -7.49 -7.50
N TYR A 137 8.63 -6.84 -6.55
CA TYR A 137 10.06 -6.52 -6.61
C TYR A 137 10.87 -7.19 -5.48
N PRO A 138 10.95 -8.53 -5.43
CA PRO A 138 11.67 -9.25 -4.37
C PRO A 138 13.19 -8.98 -4.40
N ASP A 139 13.76 -8.67 -5.57
CA ASP A 139 15.18 -8.31 -5.74
C ASP A 139 15.53 -6.98 -5.05
N ILE A 140 14.52 -6.10 -4.92
CA ILE A 140 14.64 -4.79 -4.29
C ILE A 140 14.30 -4.90 -2.81
N PHE A 141 13.23 -5.63 -2.50
CA PHE A 141 12.72 -5.89 -1.16
C PHE A 141 12.90 -7.38 -0.82
N PRO A 142 14.11 -7.79 -0.40
CA PRO A 142 14.37 -9.19 -0.10
C PRO A 142 13.44 -9.67 1.01
N LYS A 143 12.66 -10.72 0.71
CA LYS A 143 11.87 -11.42 1.73
C LYS A 143 12.86 -12.12 2.65
N LYS A 144 12.82 -11.78 3.94
CA LYS A 144 13.64 -12.46 4.95
C LYS A 144 13.33 -13.96 4.88
N ALA A 145 14.33 -14.78 4.58
CA ALA A 145 14.19 -16.22 4.67
C ALA A 145 13.81 -16.56 6.11
N LYS A 146 12.73 -17.35 6.29
CA LYS A 146 12.39 -17.91 7.60
C LYS A 146 13.34 -19.08 7.88
N GLU A 147 14.61 -18.80 8.12
CA GLU A 147 15.47 -19.78 8.77
C GLU A 147 15.06 -19.81 10.25
N GLN A 148 14.24 -20.80 10.59
CA GLN A 148 13.82 -21.09 11.95
C GLN A 148 14.35 -22.48 12.29
N ASP A 149 15.58 -22.54 12.78
CA ASP A 149 16.01 -23.63 13.65
C ASP A 149 15.14 -23.52 14.93
N PRO A 150 14.22 -24.47 15.21
CA PRO A 150 13.26 -24.35 16.30
C PRO A 150 13.90 -24.36 17.70
N LEU A 151 15.21 -24.63 17.80
CA LEU A 151 15.96 -24.85 19.03
C LEU A 151 16.87 -23.68 19.43
N LYS A 152 16.99 -22.62 18.62
CA LYS A 152 17.83 -21.45 18.94
C LYS A 152 16.97 -20.24 19.30
N PRO A 153 17.13 -19.65 20.50
CA PRO A 153 16.50 -18.36 20.80
C PRO A 153 17.11 -17.30 19.89
N VAL A 154 16.32 -16.81 18.93
CA VAL A 154 16.75 -15.72 18.05
C VAL A 154 16.55 -14.41 18.80
N PHE A 155 17.61 -13.88 19.40
CA PHE A 155 17.65 -12.51 19.88
C PHE A 155 17.63 -11.56 18.68
N ARG A 156 16.42 -11.24 18.19
CA ARG A 156 16.24 -10.31 17.08
C ARG A 156 16.36 -8.89 17.63
N THR A 157 17.52 -8.25 17.44
CA THR A 157 17.57 -6.79 17.40
C THR A 157 16.67 -6.33 16.26
N LYS A 158 15.76 -5.38 16.51
CA LYS A 158 14.98 -4.77 15.44
C LYS A 158 15.97 -4.10 14.49
N GLU A 159 16.06 -4.58 13.25
CA GLU A 159 16.85 -3.90 12.24
C GLU A 159 16.38 -2.44 12.11
N PRO A 160 17.31 -1.48 11.93
CA PRO A 160 16.94 -0.10 11.73
C PRO A 160 16.12 0.02 10.44
N TYR A 161 14.97 0.72 10.53
CA TYR A 161 14.17 1.01 9.35
C TYR A 161 14.97 1.87 8.37
N THR A 162 15.14 1.38 7.16
CA THR A 162 15.75 2.13 6.06
C THR A 162 14.64 2.87 5.30
N PRO A 163 14.55 4.21 5.43
CA PRO A 163 13.55 4.97 4.70
C PRO A 163 13.84 4.90 3.20
N PHE A 164 12.79 4.81 2.39
CA PHE A 164 12.92 4.70 0.94
C PHE A 164 13.67 5.90 0.31
N SER A 165 13.64 7.06 0.97
CA SER A 165 14.44 8.23 0.58
C SER A 165 15.95 7.95 0.49
N GLN A 166 16.50 7.10 1.36
CA GLN A 166 17.90 6.69 1.29
C GLN A 166 18.19 5.86 0.04
N VAL A 167 17.26 5.00 -0.37
CA VAL A 167 17.36 4.20 -1.60
C VAL A 167 17.38 5.11 -2.83
N VAL A 168 16.56 6.17 -2.84
CA VAL A 168 16.55 7.17 -3.92
C VAL A 168 17.89 7.90 -4.01
N VAL A 169 18.48 8.28 -2.87
CA VAL A 169 19.79 8.94 -2.82
C VAL A 169 20.89 7.98 -3.30
N MET A 170 20.87 6.72 -2.87
CA MET A 170 21.82 5.71 -3.33
C MET A 170 21.76 5.52 -4.84
N MET A 171 20.56 5.47 -5.43
CA MET A 171 20.39 5.36 -6.88
C MET A 171 20.90 6.60 -7.62
N ALA A 172 20.69 7.80 -7.08
CA ALA A 172 21.21 9.03 -7.67
C ALA A 172 22.75 9.14 -7.57
N ALA A 173 23.34 8.53 -6.53
CA ALA A 173 24.78 8.49 -6.33
C ALA A 173 25.48 7.33 -7.08
N ASP A 174 24.71 6.40 -7.63
CA ASP A 174 25.23 5.23 -8.35
C ASP A 174 26.01 5.66 -9.61
N GLU A 175 27.07 4.91 -9.93
CA GLU A 175 27.96 5.22 -11.06
C GLU A 175 27.23 5.18 -12.40
N LEU A 176 26.25 4.30 -12.53
CA LEU A 176 25.49 4.11 -13.76
C LEU A 176 24.53 5.27 -14.05
N ARG A 177 24.15 6.06 -13.03
CA ARG A 177 23.23 7.22 -13.11
C ARG A 177 22.07 7.04 -14.10
N LEU A 178 21.43 5.86 -14.11
CA LEU A 178 20.42 5.50 -15.11
C LEU A 178 19.25 6.49 -15.19
N LEU A 179 18.95 7.16 -14.08
CA LEU A 179 17.87 8.14 -13.95
C LEU A 179 18.36 9.59 -13.85
N GLY A 180 19.67 9.83 -13.97
CA GLY A 180 20.26 11.17 -13.89
C GLY A 180 20.49 11.67 -12.46
N ASN A 181 20.15 12.94 -12.22
CA ASN A 181 20.41 13.61 -10.95
C ASN A 181 19.32 13.28 -9.91
N LEU A 182 19.56 13.64 -8.65
CA LEU A 182 18.62 13.41 -7.54
C LEU A 182 17.21 13.97 -7.81
N LYS A 183 17.11 15.16 -8.43
CA LYS A 183 15.82 15.75 -8.80
C LYS A 183 15.07 14.92 -9.85
N ASP A 184 15.80 14.41 -10.83
CA ASP A 184 15.25 13.61 -11.91
C ASP A 184 14.74 12.28 -11.34
N CYS A 185 15.56 11.62 -10.51
CA CYS A 185 15.17 10.45 -9.73
C CYS A 185 13.89 10.71 -8.95
N GLN A 186 13.80 11.81 -8.17
CA GLN A 186 12.63 12.14 -7.37
C GLN A 186 11.34 12.36 -8.18
N SER A 187 11.47 12.91 -9.39
CA SER A 187 10.34 13.18 -10.28
C SER A 187 9.83 11.95 -11.05
N THR A 188 10.63 10.89 -11.13
CA THR A 188 10.26 9.67 -11.86
C THR A 188 9.08 8.95 -11.21
N LEU A 189 8.28 8.28 -12.03
CA LEU A 189 7.19 7.43 -11.56
C LEU A 189 7.74 6.21 -10.82
N ILE A 190 6.98 5.72 -9.85
CA ILE A 190 7.42 4.63 -8.97
C ILE A 190 7.87 3.37 -9.73
N TYR A 191 7.09 2.92 -10.71
CA TYR A 191 7.40 1.68 -11.44
C TYR A 191 8.63 1.84 -12.34
N ASP A 192 8.78 2.99 -13.00
CA ASP A 192 9.94 3.30 -13.81
C ASP A 192 11.20 3.36 -12.95
N PHE A 193 11.10 3.99 -11.78
CA PHE A 193 12.19 4.02 -10.79
C PHE A 193 12.60 2.62 -10.34
N LEU A 194 11.63 1.78 -9.93
CA LEU A 194 11.90 0.43 -9.44
C LEU A 194 12.47 -0.47 -10.54
N ASN A 195 12.00 -0.33 -11.78
CA ASN A 195 12.55 -1.06 -12.92
C ASN A 195 14.00 -0.63 -13.19
N ALA A 196 14.29 0.67 -13.23
CA ALA A 196 15.65 1.17 -13.40
C ALA A 196 16.58 0.73 -12.27
N PHE A 197 16.10 0.72 -11.03
CA PHE A 197 16.85 0.23 -9.87
C PHE A 197 17.16 -1.27 -9.97
N ARG A 198 16.20 -2.07 -10.46
CA ARG A 198 16.39 -3.50 -10.73
C ARG A 198 17.48 -3.73 -11.79
N GLU A 199 17.45 -2.95 -12.88
CA GLU A 199 18.45 -3.06 -13.94
C GLU A 199 19.85 -2.62 -13.47
N SER A 200 19.96 -1.54 -12.68
CA SER A 200 21.25 -1.16 -12.06
C SER A 200 21.82 -2.32 -11.22
N LYS A 201 21.01 -2.92 -10.33
CA LYS A 201 21.44 -4.08 -9.53
C LYS A 201 21.90 -5.25 -10.40
N ARG A 202 21.19 -5.53 -11.50
CA ARG A 202 21.56 -6.59 -12.44
C ARG A 202 22.91 -6.32 -13.10
N ILE A 203 23.14 -5.10 -13.56
CA ILE A 203 24.41 -4.69 -14.20
C ILE A 203 25.57 -4.81 -13.21
N HIS A 204 25.39 -4.36 -11.97
CA HIS A 204 26.40 -4.49 -10.92
C HIS A 204 26.73 -5.94 -10.61
N LYS A 205 25.72 -6.83 -10.57
CA LYS A 205 25.95 -8.26 -10.38
C LYS A 205 26.76 -8.86 -11.53
N LEU A 206 26.43 -8.53 -12.78
CA LEU A 206 27.19 -8.98 -13.95
C LEU A 206 28.64 -8.49 -13.94
N LYS A 207 28.87 -7.23 -13.53
CA LYS A 207 30.23 -6.69 -13.36
C LYS A 207 31.02 -7.42 -12.28
N GLN A 208 30.38 -7.73 -11.14
CA GLN A 208 31.02 -8.49 -10.06
C GLN A 208 31.35 -9.92 -10.47
N ASP A 209 30.46 -10.57 -11.23
CA ASP A 209 30.67 -11.94 -11.72
C ASP A 209 31.76 -11.98 -12.80
N ALA A 210 31.92 -10.92 -13.61
CA ALA A 210 32.99 -10.82 -14.61
C ALA A 210 34.37 -10.48 -14.04
N GLN A 211 34.43 -9.99 -12.79
CA GLN A 211 35.67 -9.68 -12.07
C GLN A 211 36.18 -10.84 -11.19
N LYS A 212 35.38 -11.91 -11.04
CA LYS A 212 35.75 -13.14 -10.34
C LYS A 212 36.28 -14.18 -11.32
#